data_AF-A0A8C9F270-F1
#
_entry.id   AF-A0A8C9F270-F1
#
_cell.length_a   1.000
_cell.length_b   1.000
_cell.length_c   1.000
_cell.angle_alpha   90.00
_cell.angle_beta   90.00
_cell.angle_gamma   90.00
#
_symmetry.space_group_name_H-M   'P 1'
#
loop_
_entity.id
_entity.type
_entity.pdbx_description
1 polymer ?
#
loop_
_entity_poly.entity_id
_entity_poly.type
_entity_poly.pdbx_seq_one_letter_code
_entity_poly.pdbx_strand_id
1 'polypeptide(L)' 'LPALYLHLKLDNYLNSPLPDEIDAYSTEEITVSCRKFLDGDELTLADCNLLPKLHIIKVCICFSAS' A
#
# COMPACT_ATOMS: atom_id res chain seq x y z
N LEU A 1 -10.84 -7.43 15.04
CA LEU A 1 -10.89 -8.32 13.85
C LEU A 1 -11.03 -7.55 12.52
N PRO A 2 -11.92 -6.56 12.35
CA PRO A 2 -12.06 -5.83 11.08
C PRO A 2 -10.89 -4.92 10.73
N ALA A 3 -10.32 -4.23 11.73
CA ALA A 3 -9.18 -3.32 11.54
C ALA A 3 -7.91 -4.05 11.08
N LEU A 4 -7.68 -5.26 11.60
CA LEU A 4 -6.56 -6.11 11.20
C LEU A 4 -6.70 -6.60 9.76
N TYR A 5 -7.92 -6.99 9.36
CA TYR A 5 -8.22 -7.38 7.97
C TYR A 5 -8.02 -6.23 6.98
N LEU A 6 -8.45 -5.02 7.34
CA LEU A 6 -8.25 -3.84 6.50
C LEU A 6 -6.77 -3.50 6.33
N HIS A 7 -6.00 -3.60 7.41
CA HIS A 7 -4.55 -3.39 7.38
C HIS A 7 -3.86 -4.42 6.46
N LEU A 8 -4.14 -5.71 6.64
CA LEU A 8 -3.61 -6.78 5.78
C LEU A 8 -4.01 -6.60 4.31
N LYS A 9 -5.27 -6.22 4.04
CA LYS A 9 -5.74 -6.00 2.68
C LYS A 9 -5.02 -4.84 2.00
N LEU A 10 -4.76 -3.77 2.73
CA LEU A 10 -4.04 -2.61 2.21
C LEU A 10 -2.54 -2.91 2.03
N ASP A 11 -1.93 -3.63 2.97
CA ASP A 11 -0.54 -4.07 2.88
C ASP A 11 -0.32 -4.98 1.66
N ASN A 12 -1.20 -5.95 1.45
CA ASN A 12 -1.19 -6.79 0.26
C ASN A 12 -1.38 -5.98 -1.03
N TYR A 13 -2.25 -4.96 -1.01
CA TYR A 13 -2.45 -4.09 -2.17
C TYR A 13 -1.17 -3.32 -2.52
N LEU A 14 -0.52 -2.70 -1.52
CA LEU A 14 0.70 -1.92 -1.72
C LEU A 14 1.90 -2.79 -2.14
N ASN A 15 1.99 -4.03 -1.65
CA ASN A 15 3.07 -4.94 -2.04
C ASN A 15 2.86 -5.59 -3.42
N SER A 16 1.62 -5.70 -3.91
CA SER A 16 1.35 -6.26 -5.24
C SER A 16 1.76 -5.28 -6.35
N PRO A 17 2.59 -5.68 -7.33
CA PRO A 17 2.96 -4.83 -8.46
C PRO A 17 1.74 -4.44 -9.31
N LEU A 18 1.76 -3.22 -9.84
CA LEU A 18 0.77 -2.73 -10.80
C LEU A 18 1.06 -3.28 -12.20
N PRO A 19 0.04 -3.34 -13.10
CA PRO A 19 0.26 -3.78 -14.48
C PRO A 19 1.31 -2.93 -15.21
N ASP A 20 1.37 -1.64 -14.90
CA ASP A 20 2.33 -0.70 -15.49
C ASP A 20 3.77 -0.93 -15.02
N GLU A 21 3.94 -1.61 -13.87
CA GLU A 21 5.26 -2.02 -13.37
C GLU A 21 5.71 -3.34 -14.02
N ILE A 22 4.78 -4.16 -14.51
CA ILE A 22 5.08 -5.49 -15.05
C ILE A 22 5.36 -5.38 -16.55
N ASP A 23 6.64 -5.44 -16.93
CA ASP A 23 7.05 -5.53 -18.33
C ASP A 23 7.04 -6.99 -18.80
N ALA A 24 6.12 -7.32 -19.72
CA ALA A 24 6.00 -8.65 -20.32
C ALA A 24 7.23 -9.11 -21.12
N TYR A 25 8.13 -8.19 -21.46
CA TYR A 25 9.37 -8.47 -22.19
C TYR A 25 10.61 -8.46 -21.29
N SER A 26 10.46 -8.10 -20.01
CA SER A 26 11.55 -8.14 -19.05
C SER A 26 11.78 -9.56 -18.54
N THR A 27 13.05 -9.93 -18.37
CA THR A 27 13.45 -11.19 -17.71
C THR A 27 13.38 -11.11 -16.19
N GLU A 28 13.15 -9.92 -15.64
CA GLU A 28 13.06 -9.67 -14.21
C GLU A 28 11.61 -9.72 -13.74
N GLU A 29 11.31 -10.64 -12.83
CA GLU A 29 9.99 -10.77 -12.22
C GLU A 29 9.87 -9.81 -11.04
N ILE A 30 9.11 -8.74 -11.21
CA ILE A 30 8.78 -7.82 -10.12
C ILE A 30 7.75 -8.52 -9.22
N THR A 31 8.20 -9.01 -8.08
CA THR A 31 7.35 -9.70 -7.09
C THR A 31 6.82 -8.77 -6.01
N VAL A 32 7.47 -7.60 -5.84
CA VAL A 32 7.10 -6.57 -4.88
C VAL A 32 7.08 -5.24 -5.62
N SER A 33 5.99 -4.47 -5.47
CA SER A 33 5.85 -3.16 -6.07
C SER A 33 6.90 -2.16 -5.53
N CYS A 34 7.39 -1.29 -6.40
CA CYS A 34 8.34 -0.23 -6.05
C CYS A 34 7.68 1.15 -5.93
N ARG A 35 6.37 1.23 -6.19
CA ARG A 35 5.61 2.48 -6.18
C ARG A 35 5.57 3.16 -4.80
N LYS A 36 5.64 4.48 -4.79
CA LYS A 36 5.62 5.30 -3.56
C LYS A 36 4.22 5.54 -3.00
N PHE A 37 3.21 5.52 -3.86
CA PHE A 37 1.82 5.88 -3.56
C PHE A 37 0.85 4.83 -4.12
N LEU A 38 -0.45 4.97 -3.81
CA LEU A 38 -1.44 3.93 -4.12
C LEU A 38 -1.48 3.52 -5.59
N ASP A 39 -1.29 4.49 -6.48
CA ASP A 39 -1.48 4.35 -7.92
C ASP A 39 -0.19 4.59 -8.72
N GLY A 40 0.97 4.66 -8.05
CA GLY A 40 2.25 4.90 -8.71
C GLY A 40 3.19 5.77 -7.88
N ASP A 41 4.06 6.51 -8.55
CA ASP A 41 5.08 7.37 -7.91
C ASP A 41 4.64 8.81 -7.68
N GLU A 42 3.43 9.18 -8.15
CA GLU A 42 2.83 10.49 -7.94
C GLU A 42 1.71 10.46 -6.91
N LEU A 43 1.54 11.57 -6.22
CA LEU A 43 0.57 11.72 -5.15
C LEU A 43 -0.80 12.09 -5.76
N THR A 44 -1.79 11.23 -5.56
CA THR A 44 -3.13 11.37 -6.16
C THR A 44 -4.19 11.71 -5.12
N LEU A 45 -5.40 12.03 -5.58
CA LEU A 45 -6.55 12.26 -4.71
C LEU A 45 -6.91 11.02 -3.87
N ALA A 46 -6.62 9.81 -4.38
CA ALA A 46 -6.83 8.57 -3.63
C ALA A 46 -5.95 8.53 -2.37
N ASP A 47 -4.70 8.96 -2.49
CA ASP A 47 -3.76 9.06 -1.36
C ASP A 47 -4.28 10.06 -0.33
N CYS A 48 -4.69 11.25 -0.75
CA CYS A 48 -5.25 12.27 0.15
C CYS A 48 -6.49 11.78 0.92
N ASN A 49 -7.28 10.86 0.36
CA ASN A 49 -8.45 10.27 1.02
C ASN A 49 -8.13 9.12 1.98
N LEU A 50 -6.97 8.46 1.79
CA LEU A 50 -6.54 7.28 2.54
C LEU A 50 -5.48 7.60 3.59
N LEU A 51 -4.60 8.57 3.35
CA LEU A 51 -3.57 9.05 4.28
C LEU A 51 -4.14 9.46 5.67
N PRO A 52 -5.28 10.17 5.78
CA PRO A 52 -5.87 10.48 7.08
C PRO A 52 -6.41 9.25 7.81
N LYS A 53 -6.83 8.21 7.07
CA LYS A 53 -7.37 6.96 7.61
C LYS A 53 -6.27 5.98 8.03
N LEU A 54 -5.14 6.00 7.33
CA LEU A 54 -3.93 5.24 7.62
C LEU A 54 -3.19 5.75 8.85
N HIS A 55 -3.10 7.07 9.04
CA HIS A 55 -2.48 7.66 10.21
C HIS A 55 -3.14 7.17 11.51
N ILE A 56 -4.47 7.03 11.51
CA ILE A 56 -5.24 6.50 12.65
C ILE A 56 -4.85 5.04 12.95
N ILE A 57 -4.68 4.20 11.92
CA ILE A 57 -4.29 2.79 12.11
C ILE A 57 -2.85 2.69 12.64
N LYS A 58 -1.90 3.44 12.09
CA LYS A 58 -0.50 3.45 12.56
C LYS A 58 -0.38 3.93 14.01
N VAL A 59 -1.12 4.99 14.37
CA VAL A 59 -1.16 5.51 15.75
C VAL A 59 -1.80 4.49 16.70
N CYS A 60 -2.93 3.86 16.34
CA CYS A 60 -3.58 2.86 17.19
C CYS A 60 -2.72 1.60 17.42
N ILE A 61 -1.94 1.16 16.43
CA ILE A 61 -1.03 0.02 16.58
C ILE A 61 0.17 0.39 17.47
N CYS A 62 0.75 1.58 17.30
CA CYS A 62 1.81 2.08 18.18
C CYS A 62 1.35 2.26 19.64
N PHE A 63 0.12 2.76 19.87
CA PHE A 63 -0.43 2.91 21.23
C PHE A 63 -0.71 1.58 21.93
N SER A 64 -1.00 0.52 21.18
CA SER A 64 -1.23 -0.81 21.78
C SER A 64 0.05 -1.61 22.01
N ALA A 65 1.20 -1.11 21.52
CA ALA A 65 2.51 -1.73 21.64
C ALA A 65 3.43 -1.04 22.67
N SER A 66 2.94 0.00 23.37
CA SER A 66 3.63 0.67 24.49
C SER A 66 3.00 0.30 25.83
#